data_AF-A0A2V8TZ03-F1
#
_entry.id   AF-A0A2V8TZ03-F1
#
_cell.length_a   1.000
_cell.length_b   1.000
_cell.length_c   1.000
_cell.angle_alpha   90.00
_cell.angle_beta   90.00
_cell.angle_gamma   90.00
#
_symmetry.space_group_name_H-M   'P 1'
#
loop_
_entity.id
_entity.type
_entity.pdbx_description
1 polymer ?
#
loop_
_entity_poly.entity_id
_entity_poly.type
_entity_poly.pdbx_seq_one_letter_code
_entity_poly.pdbx_strand_id
1 'polypeptide(L)' 'MSRKTLAGAVSVLALAAGLLYYNYGGHEVPPGQPPLARLTPENFSQIKSAFNEAGSDIRLLVLLSPT' A
#
# COMPACT_ATOMS: atom_id res chain seq x y z
N MET A 1 -0.20 -1.53 38.14
CA MET A 1 0.38 -0.91 36.94
C MET A 1 0.38 0.60 37.13
N SER A 2 1.52 1.28 37.03
CA SER A 2 1.59 2.71 37.30
C SER A 2 1.03 3.52 36.12
N ARG A 3 0.41 4.68 36.37
CA ARG A 3 -0.12 5.56 35.30
C ARG A 3 0.95 5.92 34.26
N LYS A 4 2.21 6.02 34.69
CA LYS A 4 3.37 6.28 33.82
C LYS A 4 3.65 5.12 32.87
N THR A 5 3.56 3.88 33.37
CA THR A 5 3.72 2.66 32.57
C THR A 5 2.60 2.53 31.55
N LEU A 6 1.36 2.87 31.93
CA LEU A 6 0.22 2.86 31.02
C LEU A 6 0.37 3.92 29.91
N ALA A 7 0.73 5.15 30.27
CA ALA A 7 0.95 6.22 29.31
C ALA A 7 2.07 5.86 28.31
N GLY A 8 3.18 5.28 28.79
CA GLY A 8 4.26 4.81 27.92
C GLY A 8 3.81 3.75 26.92
N ALA A 9 3.03 2.76 27.38
CA ALA A 9 2.51 1.70 26.51
C ALA A 9 1.56 2.23 25.43
N VAL A 10 0.68 3.18 25.77
CA VAL A 10 -0.24 3.81 24.80
C VAL A 10 0.54 4.60 23.75
N SER A 11 1.56 5.37 24.16
CA SER A 11 2.38 6.13 23.21
C SER A 11 3.10 5.22 22.21
N VAL A 12 3.65 4.10 22.66
CA VAL A 12 4.32 3.12 21.78
C VAL A 12 3.32 2.52 20.79
N LEU A 13 2.12 2.14 21.25
CA LEU A 13 1.07 1.61 20.39
C LEU A 13 0.61 2.65 19.34
N ALA A 14 0.45 3.90 19.74
CA ALA A 14 0.05 4.98 18.84
C ALA A 14 1.10 5.23 17.74
N LEU A 15 2.39 5.24 18.10
CA LEU A 15 3.48 5.39 17.13
C LEU A 15 3.56 4.21 16.17
N ALA A 16 3.42 2.97 16.67
CA ALA A 16 3.40 1.77 15.83
C ALA A 16 2.21 1.79 14.85
N ALA A 17 1.02 2.14 15.32
CA ALA A 17 -0.16 2.27 14.48
C ALA A 17 -0.02 3.38 13.42
N GLY A 18 0.57 4.53 13.79
CA GLY A 18 0.86 5.61 12.86
C GLY A 18 1.86 5.21 11.77
N LEU A 19 2.92 4.47 12.13
CA LEU A 19 3.88 3.92 11.17
C LEU A 19 3.21 2.92 10.22
N LEU A 20 2.38 2.02 10.73
CA LEU A 20 1.65 1.07 9.90
C LEU A 20 0.67 1.79 8.96
N TYR A 21 -0.06 2.79 9.45
CA TYR A 21 -0.95 3.59 8.62
C TYR A 21 -0.19 4.41 7.57
N TYR A 22 0.96 4.98 7.90
CA TYR A 22 1.77 5.71 6.92
C TYR A 22 2.31 4.80 5.81
N ASN A 23 2.70 3.57 6.14
CA ASN A 23 3.28 2.64 5.17
C ASN A 23 2.23 1.85 4.36
N TYR A 24 1.07 1.59 4.96
CA TYR A 24 0.05 0.68 4.41
C TYR A 24 -1.36 1.27 4.33
N GLY A 25 -1.59 2.45 4.91
CA GLY A 25 -2.82 3.20 4.74
C GLY A 25 -2.91 3.59 3.28
N GLY A 26 -3.82 2.93 2.57
CA GLY A 26 -4.01 3.11 1.14
C GLY A 26 -4.17 4.59 0.77
N HIS A 27 -3.77 4.93 -0.44
CA HIS A 27 -4.08 6.24 -1.00
C HIS A 27 -5.59 6.26 -1.30
N GLU A 28 -6.25 7.39 -1.08
CA GLU A 28 -7.67 7.56 -1.43
C GLU A 28 -7.86 7.23 -2.91
N VAL A 29 -8.56 6.14 -3.19
CA VAL A 29 -8.96 5.74 -4.54
C VAL A 29 -10.46 5.97 -4.69
N PRO A 30 -10.94 6.36 -5.88
CA PRO A 30 -12.37 6.49 -6.12
C PRO A 30 -13.14 5.19 -5.78
N PRO A 31 -14.41 5.28 -5.34
CA PRO A 31 -15.22 4.12 -5.05
C PRO A 31 -15.27 3.12 -6.22
N GLY A 32 -14.99 1.85 -5.94
CA GLY A 32 -14.96 0.79 -6.96
C GLY A 32 -13.58 0.56 -7.60
N GLN A 33 -12.59 1.41 -7.31
CA GLN A 33 -11.22 1.21 -7.76
C GLN A 33 -10.39 0.49 -6.69
N PRO A 34 -9.67 -0.60 -7.01
CA PRO A 34 -8.74 -1.21 -6.07
C PRO A 34 -7.55 -0.26 -5.80
N PRO A 35 -6.93 -0.33 -4.61
CA PRO A 35 -5.74 0.45 -4.30
C PRO A 35 -4.63 0.27 -5.33
N LEU A 36 -3.88 1.34 -5.60
CA LEU A 36 -2.71 1.27 -6.46
C LEU A 36 -1.65 0.34 -5.86
N ALA A 37 -1.12 -0.56 -6.70
CA ALA A 37 -0.04 -1.45 -6.30
C ALA A 37 1.32 -0.76 -6.47
N ARG A 38 2.20 -0.96 -5.48
CA ARG A 38 3.61 -0.53 -5.58
C ARG A 38 4.36 -1.54 -6.43
N LEU A 39 5.06 -1.09 -7.47
CA LEU A 39 5.92 -1.96 -8.27
C LEU A 39 7.16 -2.35 -7.46
N THR A 40 7.41 -3.66 -7.32
CA THR A 40 8.58 -4.21 -6.63
C THR A 40 9.21 -5.33 -7.46
N PRO A 41 10.47 -5.72 -7.19
CA PRO A 41 11.10 -6.84 -7.89
C PRO A 41 10.29 -8.15 -7.77
N GLU A 42 9.64 -8.37 -6.63
CA GLU A 42 8.90 -9.60 -6.33
C GLU A 42 7.59 -9.71 -7.12
N ASN A 43 6.94 -8.58 -7.42
CA ASN A 43 5.65 -8.57 -8.11
C ASN A 43 5.73 -8.28 -9.62
N PHE A 44 6.92 -7.96 -10.13
CA PHE A 44 7.12 -7.64 -11.54
C PHE A 44 6.65 -8.76 -12.49
N SER A 45 6.96 -10.01 -12.17
CA SER A 45 6.58 -11.16 -13.00
C SER A 45 5.06 -11.29 -13.13
N GLN A 46 4.33 -11.07 -12.03
CA GLN A 46 2.87 -11.14 -12.01
C GLN A 46 2.23 -10.04 -12.88
N ILE A 47 2.73 -8.81 -12.76
CA ILE A 47 2.26 -7.67 -13.57
C ILE A 47 2.52 -7.93 -15.06
N LYS A 48 3.71 -8.44 -15.41
CA LYS A 48 4.05 -8.81 -16.79
C LYS A 48 3.12 -9.89 -17.33
N SER A 49 2.79 -10.90 -16.52
CA SER A 49 1.87 -11.96 -16.92
C SER A 49 0.47 -11.41 -17.20
N ALA A 50 -0.09 -10.64 -16.26
CA ALA A 50 -1.42 -10.04 -16.40
C ALA A 50 -1.51 -9.08 -17.61
N PHE A 51 -0.47 -8.29 -17.84
CA PHE A 51 -0.40 -7.41 -19.02
C PHE A 51 -0.40 -8.18 -20.34
N ASN A 52 0.26 -9.35 -20.39
CA ASN A 52 0.35 -10.14 -21.62
C ASN A 52 -0.87 -11.02 -21.87
N GLU A 53 -1.66 -11.35 -20.85
CA GLU A 53 -2.90 -12.11 -20.97
C GLU A 53 -3.97 -11.35 -21.78
N ALA A 54 -4.02 -10.03 -21.67
CA ALA A 54 -4.95 -9.16 -22.40
C ALA A 54 -4.57 -8.92 -23.89
N GLY A 55 -4.04 -9.93 -24.57
CA GLY A 55 -3.40 -9.80 -25.89
C GLY A 55 -4.32 -9.34 -27.04
N SER A 56 -5.64 -9.48 -26.89
CA SER A 56 -6.63 -9.05 -27.89
C SER A 56 -7.13 -7.60 -27.73
N ASP A 57 -6.77 -6.93 -26.62
CA ASP A 57 -7.28 -5.61 -26.26
C ASP A 57 -6.20 -4.52 -26.25
N ILE A 58 -6.63 -3.26 -26.20
CA ILE A 58 -5.72 -2.12 -25.95
C ILE A 58 -5.23 -2.22 -24.50
N ARG A 59 -3.90 -2.24 -24.33
CA ARG A 59 -3.26 -2.37 -23.02
C ARG A 59 -2.64 -1.05 -22.59
N LEU A 60 -3.02 -0.58 -21.41
CA LEU A 60 -2.48 0.63 -20.79
C LEU A 60 -1.81 0.26 -19.47
N LEU A 61 -0.56 0.68 -19.30
CA LEU A 61 0.17 0.57 -18.04
C LEU A 61 0.52 1.98 -17.55
N VAL A 62 -0.01 2.37 -16.39
CA VAL A 62 0.24 3.67 -15.77
C VAL A 62 1.24 3.48 -14.63
N LEU A 63 2.39 4.13 -14.73
CA LEU A 63 3.42 4.14 -13.70
C LEU A 63 3.47 5.53 -13.07
N LEU A 64 3.21 5.60 -11.76
CA LEU A 64 3.26 6.83 -10.99
C LEU A 64 4.52 6.81 -10.12
N SER A 65 5.38 7.81 -10.25
CA SER A 65 6.49 8.01 -9.31
C SER A 65 5.98 8.78 -8.09
N PRO A 66 6.35 8.39 -6.86
CA PRO A 66 6.15 9.24 -5.70
C PRO A 66 6.86 10.59 -5.92
N THR A 67 6.13 11.71 -5.77
CA THR A 67 6.70 13.07 -5.76
C THR A 67 7.14 13.46 -4.37
#